data_AF-A0A0D9PAY1-F1
#
_entry.id   AF-A0A0D9PAY1-F1
#
_cell.length_a   1.000
_cell.length_b   1.000
_cell.length_c   1.000
_cell.angle_alpha   90.00
_cell.angle_beta   90.00
_cell.angle_gamma   90.00
#
_symmetry.space_group_name_H-M   'P 1'
#
loop_
_entity.id
_entity.type
_entity.pdbx_description
1 polymer ?
#
loop_
_entity_poly.entity_id
_entity_poly.type
_entity_poly.pdbx_seq_one_letter_code
_entity_poly.pdbx_strand_id
1 'polypeptide(L)'
;MVSTGWVAILRQGPSNRGRALLGFIQFDVGDEEDAGKMGAVARREKEKREVEKRQLTGQEGRSLFLEAVQLLLRKQVSFLIRSKGHREELETVVRDLWDLRIRGYTSNSTETNLANTELEMFSSQSTRTEEGTNVSWHSRSRAQNWDPERGTDWPMPRITETIVLCYLGCLLLRIPTRLADLYAWVSNSGMPYLRAFQELPREIQERMPSSYANVMKLCSRSGLNGEDLYRTVIDTVLSYRLNYDMTFPELNYVPMAVQYAKHLCLPVEAIAVARRLASALDLMFYFPVSKAKLYFLDNPEVQLISLLVVATKMCFPLDPSQPSLLDPAGCCLPQFNWASWKTGFSSDGPKSGKETQEQVEFEHITPNQVTKLSDEKFDAYVAHLSESIGHGSYNEVVQFFPAETVAVSSSSQFSTPEEKIEERARRILAQAVKPNDMDGRRREVTYEAFRTVEDISDISYAFYKEAGNAAGLSTSTMTRAIYMLEQRIVSWQKKHREEI
;
A
#
# COMPACT_ATOMS: atom_id res chain seq x y z
N MET A 1 34.52 18.04 -39.83
CA MET A 1 35.77 18.80 -40.03
C MET A 1 35.63 19.50 -41.37
N VAL A 2 35.67 20.82 -41.55
CA VAL A 2 35.96 21.97 -40.70
C VAL A 2 35.21 23.15 -41.34
N SER A 3 34.60 23.94 -40.46
CA SER A 3 34.24 25.36 -40.53
C SER A 3 34.91 26.24 -41.61
N THR A 4 34.18 27.26 -42.06
CA THR A 4 34.57 28.68 -42.34
C THR A 4 33.69 29.18 -43.50
N GLY A 5 33.19 30.40 -43.57
CA GLY A 5 33.36 31.63 -42.82
C GLY A 5 32.78 32.74 -43.71
N TRP A 6 32.06 33.69 -43.12
CA TRP A 6 31.41 34.79 -43.83
C TRP A 6 32.43 35.76 -44.44
N VAL A 7 32.21 36.20 -45.69
CA VAL A 7 32.82 37.43 -46.23
C VAL A 7 31.81 38.16 -47.12
N ALA A 8 31.44 39.36 -46.72
CA ALA A 8 30.72 40.33 -47.54
C ALA A 8 31.73 41.24 -48.27
N ILE A 9 31.64 41.33 -49.60
CA ILE A 9 32.31 42.38 -50.39
C ILE A 9 31.38 42.82 -51.53
N LEU A 10 31.15 44.14 -51.60
CA LEU A 10 30.38 44.85 -52.60
C LEU A 10 31.12 44.97 -53.95
N ARG A 11 30.33 44.97 -55.02
CA ARG A 11 30.57 45.28 -56.45
C ARG A 11 31.93 45.86 -56.87
N GLN A 12 32.46 45.32 -57.97
CA GLN A 12 32.81 46.06 -59.20
C GLN A 12 33.00 45.08 -60.38
N GLY A 13 32.47 45.43 -61.57
CA GLY A 13 32.71 44.71 -62.84
C GLY A 13 33.97 45.24 -63.54
N PRO A 14 34.10 45.15 -64.87
CA PRO A 14 33.68 44.13 -65.84
C PRO A 14 34.91 43.39 -66.43
N SER A 15 34.73 42.29 -67.17
CA SER A 15 35.44 42.01 -68.44
C SER A 15 35.40 40.53 -68.86
N ASN A 16 34.90 40.36 -70.08
CA ASN A 16 35.28 39.42 -71.14
C ASN A 16 35.43 37.91 -70.89
N ARG A 17 34.64 37.20 -71.71
CA ARG A 17 34.70 35.77 -72.11
C ARG A 17 33.85 34.82 -71.28
N GLY A 18 32.56 34.80 -71.65
CA GLY A 18 31.87 33.59 -72.07
C GLY A 18 31.52 32.57 -70.99
N ARG A 19 30.46 32.82 -70.22
CA ARG A 19 29.48 31.82 -69.75
C ARG A 19 28.11 32.49 -69.58
N ALA A 20 27.05 31.83 -70.03
CA ALA A 20 25.67 32.33 -69.97
C ALA A 20 25.17 32.43 -68.51
N LEU A 21 24.63 33.58 -68.13
CA LEU A 21 23.89 33.76 -66.88
C LEU A 21 22.44 33.33 -67.11
N LEU A 22 22.06 32.21 -66.49
CA LEU A 22 20.68 31.76 -66.34
C LEU A 22 20.00 32.61 -65.24
N GLY A 23 18.97 33.37 -65.63
CA GLY A 23 17.94 33.90 -64.74
C GLY A 23 18.33 35.10 -63.88
N PHE A 24 18.28 36.31 -64.46
CA PHE A 24 18.08 37.53 -63.68
C PHE A 24 16.57 37.74 -63.46
N ILE A 25 16.14 37.73 -62.20
CA ILE A 25 14.82 38.26 -61.82
C ILE A 25 15.02 39.75 -61.56
N GLN A 26 14.51 40.57 -62.47
CA GLN A 26 14.44 42.01 -62.30
C GLN A 26 13.29 42.31 -61.36
N PHE A 27 13.60 42.79 -60.15
CA PHE A 27 12.59 43.46 -59.34
C PHE A 27 12.45 44.88 -59.88
N ASP A 28 11.32 45.18 -60.52
CA ASP A 28 10.92 46.56 -60.76
C ASP A 28 10.71 47.21 -59.39
N VAL A 29 11.66 48.05 -59.00
CA VAL A 29 11.46 49.01 -57.92
C VAL A 29 10.61 50.11 -58.55
N GLY A 30 9.30 50.03 -58.35
CA GLY A 30 8.38 51.09 -58.75
C GLY A 30 8.79 52.42 -58.10
N ASP A 31 8.56 53.51 -58.84
CA ASP A 31 8.89 54.89 -58.48
C ASP A 31 8.51 55.23 -57.03
N GLU A 32 9.40 55.96 -56.34
CA GLU A 32 9.26 56.40 -54.94
C GLU A 32 8.05 57.32 -54.68
N GLU A 33 7.26 57.68 -55.70
CA GLU A 33 6.11 58.59 -55.57
C GLU A 33 4.79 57.91 -55.19
N ASP A 34 4.69 56.57 -55.17
CA ASP A 34 3.46 55.86 -54.73
C ASP A 34 3.59 55.17 -53.36
N ALA A 35 4.59 55.58 -52.56
CA ALA A 35 4.83 55.09 -51.19
C ALA A 35 3.84 55.62 -50.13
N GLY A 36 2.64 56.04 -50.55
CA GLY A 36 1.62 56.67 -49.70
C GLY A 36 0.43 55.81 -49.30
N LYS A 37 0.29 54.58 -49.82
CA LYS A 37 -0.85 53.71 -49.50
C LYS A 37 -0.38 52.39 -48.89
N MET A 38 -0.22 52.39 -47.57
CA MET A 38 -0.18 51.14 -46.79
C MET A 38 -1.52 50.40 -46.98
N GLY A 39 -1.52 49.39 -47.84
CA GLY A 39 -2.57 48.39 -47.86
C GLY A 39 -2.60 47.66 -46.52
N ALA A 40 -3.78 47.57 -45.90
CA ALA A 40 -3.94 46.83 -44.66
C ALA A 40 -3.56 45.36 -44.89
N VAL A 41 -2.47 44.90 -44.26
CA VAL A 41 -2.09 43.50 -44.27
C VAL A 41 -3.12 42.74 -43.45
N ALA A 42 -4.08 42.11 -44.12
CA ALA A 42 -5.03 41.20 -43.51
C ALA A 42 -4.27 39.96 -43.02
N ARG A 43 -3.83 40.01 -41.76
CA ARG A 43 -3.30 38.84 -41.06
C ARG A 43 -4.45 37.85 -40.92
N ARG A 44 -4.45 36.79 -41.73
CA ARG A 44 -5.39 35.67 -41.58
C ARG A 44 -5.39 35.24 -40.12
N GLU A 45 -6.53 35.39 -39.47
CA GLU A 45 -6.74 34.93 -38.12
C GLU A 45 -6.50 33.42 -38.13
N LYS A 46 -5.49 32.97 -37.38
CA LYS A 46 -5.16 31.56 -37.28
C LYS A 46 -6.37 30.91 -36.62
N GLU A 47 -7.09 30.05 -37.36
CA GLU A 47 -8.17 29.23 -36.80
C GLU A 47 -7.68 28.67 -35.46
N LYS A 48 -8.33 29.08 -34.37
CA LYS A 48 -8.13 28.47 -33.07
C LYS A 48 -8.66 27.05 -33.20
N ARG A 49 -7.82 26.12 -33.67
CA ARG A 49 -8.00 24.71 -33.34
C ARG A 49 -8.04 24.68 -31.83
N GLU A 50 -9.17 24.28 -31.27
CA GLU A 50 -9.27 23.90 -29.88
C GLU A 50 -8.23 22.79 -29.68
N VAL A 51 -7.04 23.17 -29.22
CA VAL A 51 -6.10 22.19 -28.72
C VAL A 51 -6.71 21.76 -27.41
N GLU A 52 -7.47 20.67 -27.43
CA GLU A 52 -7.92 20.00 -26.22
C GLU A 52 -6.72 19.93 -25.29
N LYS A 53 -6.85 20.54 -24.11
CA LYS A 53 -5.76 20.50 -23.13
C LYS A 53 -5.47 19.03 -22.87
N ARG A 54 -4.24 18.60 -23.18
CA ARG A 54 -3.82 17.21 -23.04
C ARG A 54 -4.05 16.67 -21.63
N GLN A 55 -4.00 17.55 -20.62
CA GLN A 55 -4.30 17.23 -19.23
C GLN A 55 -5.44 18.11 -18.71
N LEU A 56 -6.36 17.50 -17.98
CA LEU A 56 -7.41 18.21 -17.25
C LEU A 56 -6.79 18.99 -16.09
N THR A 57 -7.44 20.08 -15.69
CA THR A 57 -7.00 20.94 -14.58
C THR A 57 -8.17 21.29 -13.67
N GLY A 58 -7.91 21.52 -12.38
CA GLY A 58 -8.95 21.92 -11.43
C GLY A 58 -9.91 20.78 -11.10
N GLN A 59 -11.23 21.05 -11.12
CA GLN A 59 -12.27 20.12 -10.68
C GLN A 59 -12.41 18.89 -11.58
N GLU A 60 -12.28 19.06 -12.90
CA GLU A 60 -12.35 17.94 -13.85
C GLU A 60 -11.18 16.96 -13.66
N GLY A 61 -10.01 17.46 -13.26
CA GLY A 61 -8.88 16.61 -12.90
C GLY A 61 -9.11 15.84 -11.59
N ARG A 62 -9.89 16.42 -10.66
CA ARG A 62 -10.28 15.79 -9.39
C ARG A 62 -11.31 14.69 -9.60
N SER A 63 -12.32 14.93 -10.43
CA SER A 63 -13.32 13.91 -10.77
C SER A 63 -12.67 12.75 -11.53
N LEU A 64 -11.78 13.03 -12.48
CA LEU A 64 -11.03 12.00 -13.19
C LEU A 64 -10.18 11.14 -12.24
N PHE A 65 -9.57 11.74 -11.21
CA PHE A 65 -8.84 10.98 -10.19
C PHE A 65 -9.78 10.08 -9.37
N LEU A 66 -10.95 10.57 -8.97
CA LEU A 66 -11.96 9.75 -8.27
C LEU A 66 -12.44 8.59 -9.12
N GLU A 67 -12.69 8.80 -10.42
CA GLU A 67 -13.03 7.73 -11.36
C GLU A 67 -11.92 6.68 -11.45
N ALA A 68 -10.65 7.11 -11.48
CA ALA A 68 -9.50 6.20 -11.48
C ALA A 68 -9.42 5.37 -10.19
N VAL A 69 -9.63 5.99 -9.03
CA VAL A 69 -9.65 5.29 -7.73
C VAL A 69 -10.83 4.33 -7.63
N GLN A 70 -12.00 4.73 -8.12
CA GLN A 70 -13.19 3.87 -8.19
C GLN A 70 -12.94 2.66 -9.09
N LEU A 71 -12.32 2.84 -10.25
CA LEU A 71 -11.97 1.74 -11.15
C LEU A 71 -10.98 0.76 -10.48
N LEU A 72 -9.99 1.28 -9.77
CA LEU A 72 -9.06 0.47 -8.99
C LEU A 72 -9.79 -0.36 -7.92
N LEU A 73 -10.67 0.27 -7.15
CA LEU A 73 -11.46 -0.40 -6.11
C LEU A 73 -12.33 -1.52 -6.70
N ARG A 74 -12.97 -1.28 -7.86
CA ARG A 74 -13.77 -2.31 -8.55
C ARG A 74 -12.93 -3.51 -8.96
N LYS A 75 -11.72 -3.29 -9.48
CA LYS A 75 -10.80 -4.38 -9.85
C LYS A 75 -10.35 -5.18 -8.63
N GLN A 76 -10.05 -4.50 -7.53
CA GLN A 76 -9.68 -5.11 -6.25
C GLN A 76 -10.80 -5.99 -5.68
N VAL A 77 -12.03 -5.48 -5.64
CA VAL A 77 -13.21 -6.25 -5.20
C VAL A 77 -13.44 -7.45 -6.13
N SER A 78 -13.34 -7.25 -7.45
CA SER A 78 -13.46 -8.35 -8.41
C SER A 78 -12.41 -9.43 -8.20
N PHE A 79 -11.18 -9.07 -7.82
CA PHE A 79 -10.13 -10.04 -7.46
C PHE A 79 -10.51 -10.85 -6.21
N LEU A 80 -11.04 -10.19 -5.18
CA LEU A 80 -11.47 -10.88 -3.95
C LEU A 80 -12.61 -11.88 -4.21
N ILE A 81 -13.58 -11.51 -5.06
CA ILE A 81 -14.70 -12.40 -5.40
C ILE A 81 -14.24 -13.52 -6.33
N ARG A 82 -13.61 -13.19 -7.47
CA ARG A 82 -13.30 -14.18 -8.50
C ARG A 82 -12.09 -15.05 -8.18
N SER A 83 -11.02 -14.46 -7.64
CA SER A 83 -9.75 -15.17 -7.41
C SER A 83 -9.65 -15.76 -6.01
N LYS A 84 -10.27 -15.13 -5.00
CA LYS A 84 -10.25 -15.61 -3.60
C LYS A 84 -11.57 -16.25 -3.15
N GLY A 85 -12.61 -16.22 -3.98
CA GLY A 85 -13.88 -16.88 -3.70
C GLY A 85 -14.69 -16.22 -2.57
N HIS A 86 -14.50 -14.92 -2.32
CA HIS A 86 -15.34 -14.19 -1.38
C HIS A 86 -16.78 -14.04 -1.91
N ARG A 87 -17.74 -13.83 -1.00
CA ARG A 87 -19.16 -13.67 -1.34
C ARG A 87 -19.41 -12.45 -2.22
N GLU A 88 -20.33 -12.56 -3.17
CA GLU A 88 -20.71 -11.46 -4.08
C GLU A 88 -21.29 -10.24 -3.34
N GLU A 89 -21.89 -10.46 -2.16
CA GLU A 89 -22.36 -9.40 -1.25
C GLU A 89 -21.26 -8.38 -0.92
N LEU A 90 -19.98 -8.77 -0.98
CA LEU A 90 -18.84 -7.90 -0.74
C LEU A 90 -18.81 -6.71 -1.71
N GLU A 91 -19.20 -6.91 -2.97
CA GLU A 91 -19.25 -5.82 -3.94
C GLU A 91 -20.28 -4.77 -3.55
N THR A 92 -21.46 -5.22 -3.08
CA THR A 92 -22.52 -4.31 -2.66
C THR A 92 -22.08 -3.51 -1.42
N VAL A 93 -21.53 -4.17 -0.41
CA VAL A 93 -21.09 -3.51 0.82
C VAL A 93 -19.96 -2.50 0.55
N VAL A 94 -18.96 -2.88 -0.25
CA VAL A 94 -17.84 -1.97 -0.58
C VAL A 94 -18.31 -0.80 -1.45
N ARG A 95 -19.27 -1.04 -2.35
CA ARG A 95 -19.90 0.04 -3.14
C ARG A 95 -20.65 1.02 -2.24
N ASP A 96 -21.43 0.54 -1.29
CA ASP A 96 -22.20 1.41 -0.39
C ASP A 96 -21.27 2.21 0.55
N LEU A 97 -20.17 1.60 1.02
CA LEU A 97 -19.11 2.30 1.73
C LEU A 97 -18.48 3.38 0.84
N TRP A 98 -18.12 3.05 -0.40
CA TRP A 98 -17.55 4.02 -1.34
C TRP A 98 -18.51 5.18 -1.64
N ASP A 99 -19.81 4.89 -1.81
CA ASP A 99 -20.84 5.90 -2.02
C ASP A 99 -20.90 6.88 -0.83
N LEU A 100 -20.95 6.36 0.40
CA LEU A 100 -20.84 7.18 1.61
C LEU A 100 -19.54 7.99 1.64
N ARG A 101 -18.40 7.41 1.25
CA ARG A 101 -17.11 8.11 1.22
C ARG A 101 -17.09 9.31 0.27
N ILE A 102 -17.80 9.24 -0.85
CA ILE A 102 -17.80 10.28 -1.89
C ILE A 102 -19.06 11.15 -1.87
N ARG A 103 -20.05 10.86 -1.02
CA ARG A 103 -21.37 11.54 -1.04
C ARG A 103 -21.31 13.05 -0.88
N GLY A 104 -20.33 13.56 -0.11
CA GLY A 104 -20.10 14.99 0.07
C GLY A 104 -19.22 15.64 -1.01
N TYR A 105 -18.77 14.87 -2.01
CA TYR A 105 -18.02 15.44 -3.13
C TYR A 105 -18.99 16.14 -4.10
N THR A 106 -19.00 17.47 -4.07
CA THR A 106 -19.75 18.28 -5.04
C THR A 106 -18.91 18.49 -6.29
N SER A 107 -19.28 17.82 -7.39
CA SER A 107 -18.86 18.26 -8.71
C SER A 107 -19.77 19.42 -9.09
N ASN A 108 -19.36 20.67 -8.81
CA ASN A 108 -20.10 21.87 -9.25
C ASN A 108 -20.04 22.00 -10.79
N SER A 109 -20.67 21.07 -11.51
CA SER A 109 -20.75 21.04 -12.97
C SER A 109 -22.10 21.57 -13.49
N THR A 110 -23.05 21.90 -12.62
CA THR A 110 -24.42 22.25 -13.04
C THR A 110 -24.83 23.72 -12.86
N GLU A 111 -24.01 24.59 -12.27
CA GLU A 111 -24.43 26.00 -12.06
C GLU A 111 -23.60 27.05 -12.80
N THR A 112 -22.39 26.72 -13.29
CA THR A 112 -21.54 27.73 -13.95
C THR A 112 -21.80 27.92 -15.44
N ASN A 113 -22.58 27.04 -16.09
CA ASN A 113 -22.89 27.14 -17.52
C ASN A 113 -24.03 28.12 -17.85
N LEU A 114 -24.72 28.68 -16.85
CA LEU A 114 -25.75 29.70 -17.04
C LEU A 114 -25.32 31.11 -16.64
N ALA A 115 -24.19 31.26 -15.94
CA ALA A 115 -23.71 32.57 -15.45
C ALA A 115 -22.54 33.16 -16.26
N ASN A 116 -21.90 32.40 -17.16
CA ASN A 116 -20.75 32.87 -17.94
C ASN A 116 -21.14 33.51 -19.30
N THR A 117 -22.41 33.87 -19.50
CA THR A 117 -22.87 34.62 -20.68
C THR A 117 -23.20 36.08 -20.36
N GLU A 118 -22.62 36.66 -19.30
CA GLU A 118 -22.65 38.10 -19.09
C GLU A 118 -21.24 38.65 -18.82
N LEU A 119 -20.68 39.25 -19.88
CA LEU A 119 -19.77 40.39 -19.87
C LEU A 119 -18.44 40.23 -19.10
N GLU A 120 -17.44 39.63 -19.76
CA GLU A 120 -16.03 39.80 -19.38
C GLU A 120 -15.60 41.26 -19.60
N MET A 121 -15.75 42.09 -18.56
CA MET A 121 -15.10 43.40 -18.48
C MET A 121 -13.63 43.19 -18.12
N PHE A 122 -12.77 43.41 -19.13
CA PHE A 122 -11.33 43.53 -19.01
C PHE A 122 -10.93 44.44 -17.83
N SER A 123 -10.39 43.84 -16.77
CA SER A 123 -9.68 44.56 -15.71
C SER A 123 -8.20 44.21 -15.77
N SER A 124 -7.40 45.19 -16.20
CA SER A 124 -5.95 45.11 -16.30
C SER A 124 -5.29 45.37 -14.95
N GLN A 125 -5.24 44.36 -14.09
CA GLN A 125 -4.26 44.28 -13.01
C GLN A 125 -3.73 42.86 -12.91
N SER A 126 -2.49 42.65 -13.36
CA SER A 126 -1.77 41.40 -13.19
C SER A 126 -1.32 41.25 -11.74
N THR A 127 -2.06 40.49 -10.92
CA THR A 127 -1.48 39.87 -9.72
C THR A 127 -0.82 38.56 -10.14
N ARG A 128 0.45 38.72 -10.49
CA ARG A 128 1.42 37.63 -10.59
C ARG A 128 1.57 37.01 -9.19
N THR A 129 0.86 35.91 -8.96
CA THR A 129 1.20 34.92 -7.94
C THR A 129 0.71 33.55 -8.41
N GLU A 130 1.24 33.10 -9.56
CA GLU A 130 1.39 31.66 -9.80
C GLU A 130 2.52 31.16 -8.89
N GLU A 131 2.25 31.10 -7.59
CA GLU A 131 2.98 30.21 -6.72
C GLU A 131 2.31 28.85 -6.86
N GLY A 132 3.07 27.88 -7.36
CA GLY A 132 2.63 26.50 -7.47
C GLY A 132 1.99 26.08 -6.15
N THR A 133 0.68 25.89 -6.18
CA THR A 133 -0.05 25.21 -5.13
C THR A 133 0.46 23.79 -5.14
N ASN A 134 1.58 23.57 -4.47
CA ASN A 134 1.95 22.29 -3.90
C ASN A 134 0.66 21.79 -3.26
N VAL A 135 0.05 20.76 -3.86
CA VAL A 135 -1.15 20.13 -3.32
C VAL A 135 -0.79 19.80 -1.88
N SER A 136 -1.33 20.65 -1.01
CA SER A 136 -1.09 20.70 0.41
C SER A 136 -1.56 19.39 1.04
N TRP A 137 -0.86 18.27 0.88
CA TRP A 137 -1.15 17.02 1.59
C TRP A 137 -0.76 17.21 3.07
N HIS A 138 -1.34 18.22 3.72
CA HIS A 138 -1.13 18.54 5.11
C HIS A 138 -1.44 17.29 5.93
N SER A 139 -0.72 17.13 7.04
CA SER A 139 -1.02 16.16 8.09
C SER A 139 -2.44 16.42 8.59
N ARG A 140 -3.42 15.73 7.98
CA ARG A 140 -4.83 15.94 8.27
C ARG A 140 -5.16 15.31 9.61
N SER A 141 -6.12 15.94 10.29
CA SER A 141 -6.85 15.34 11.41
C SER A 141 -7.13 13.86 11.15
N ARG A 142 -6.94 13.05 12.19
CA ARG A 142 -7.14 11.60 12.21
C ARG A 142 -8.49 11.18 11.63
N ALA A 143 -9.55 11.90 12.02
CA ALA A 143 -10.87 11.78 11.44
C ALA A 143 -11.04 12.88 10.39
N GLN A 144 -11.39 12.48 9.17
CA GLN A 144 -11.68 13.39 8.08
C GLN A 144 -13.17 13.72 8.08
N ASN A 145 -13.49 15.00 7.98
CA ASN A 145 -14.85 15.48 7.73
C ASN A 145 -15.08 15.56 6.21
N TRP A 146 -16.17 14.96 5.74
CA TRP A 146 -16.57 14.88 4.33
C TRP A 146 -17.68 15.86 3.95
N ASP A 147 -17.90 16.89 4.77
CA ASP A 147 -18.87 17.96 4.52
C ASP A 147 -18.68 18.62 3.13
N PRO A 148 -19.73 18.71 2.30
CA PRO A 148 -19.69 19.37 1.01
C PRO A 148 -19.32 20.86 1.08
N GLU A 149 -19.54 21.53 2.21
CA GLU A 149 -19.21 22.96 2.39
C GLU A 149 -17.71 23.25 2.23
N ARG A 150 -16.84 22.24 2.32
CA ARG A 150 -15.39 22.39 2.12
C ARG A 150 -14.99 22.70 0.67
N GLY A 151 -15.85 22.42 -0.31
CA GLY A 151 -15.57 22.70 -1.72
C GLY A 151 -14.19 22.21 -2.20
N THR A 152 -13.29 23.13 -2.53
CA THR A 152 -11.92 22.81 -2.99
C THR A 152 -11.06 22.16 -1.92
N ASP A 153 -11.33 22.37 -0.63
CA ASP A 153 -10.58 21.75 0.47
C ASP A 153 -11.13 20.37 0.86
N TRP A 154 -12.11 19.85 0.10
CA TRP A 154 -12.67 18.52 0.34
C TRP A 154 -11.59 17.43 0.27
N PRO A 155 -11.52 16.52 1.27
CA PRO A 155 -10.41 15.61 1.41
C PRO A 155 -10.47 14.46 0.40
N MET A 156 -9.60 14.52 -0.61
CA MET A 156 -9.46 13.47 -1.62
C MET A 156 -9.09 12.09 -1.00
N PRO A 157 -9.72 10.97 -1.42
CA PRO A 157 -9.40 9.63 -0.95
C PRO A 157 -7.97 9.23 -1.27
N ARG A 158 -7.30 8.59 -0.31
CA ARG A 158 -6.00 7.96 -0.55
C ARG A 158 -6.18 6.64 -1.28
N ILE A 159 -5.18 6.25 -2.06
CA ILE A 159 -5.20 4.95 -2.75
C ILE A 159 -5.15 3.81 -1.71
N THR A 160 -4.47 4.00 -0.57
CA THR A 160 -4.48 3.05 0.54
C THR A 160 -5.88 2.82 1.13
N GLU A 161 -6.78 3.81 1.05
CA GLU A 161 -8.17 3.66 1.49
C GLU A 161 -8.89 2.58 0.68
N THR A 162 -8.53 2.32 -0.58
CA THR A 162 -9.17 1.27 -1.41
C THR A 162 -9.01 -0.14 -0.80
N ILE A 163 -7.79 -0.46 -0.34
CA ILE A 163 -7.50 -1.73 0.36
C ILE A 163 -8.22 -1.78 1.70
N VAL A 164 -8.24 -0.65 2.42
CA VAL A 164 -8.95 -0.54 3.71
C VAL A 164 -10.45 -0.73 3.54
N LEU A 165 -11.07 -0.18 2.50
CA LEU A 165 -12.49 -0.37 2.22
C LEU A 165 -12.81 -1.83 1.91
N CYS A 166 -11.93 -2.54 1.19
CA CYS A 166 -12.05 -3.98 1.00
C CYS A 166 -12.02 -4.73 2.35
N TYR A 167 -11.07 -4.39 3.23
CA TYR A 167 -10.98 -4.97 4.58
C TYR A 167 -12.24 -4.69 5.42
N LEU A 168 -12.70 -3.44 5.45
CA LEU A 168 -13.90 -3.05 6.20
C LEU A 168 -15.17 -3.72 5.64
N GLY A 169 -15.26 -3.91 4.32
CA GLY A 169 -16.32 -4.70 3.69
C GLY A 169 -16.31 -6.16 4.16
N CYS A 170 -15.13 -6.80 4.19
CA CYS A 170 -14.97 -8.14 4.74
C CYS A 170 -15.39 -8.20 6.22
N LEU A 171 -15.01 -7.20 7.02
CA LEU A 171 -15.36 -7.10 8.43
C LEU A 171 -16.88 -6.99 8.64
N LEU A 172 -17.57 -6.14 7.87
CA LEU A 172 -19.02 -5.98 7.93
C LEU A 172 -19.74 -7.30 7.60
N LEU A 173 -19.23 -8.04 6.63
CA LEU A 173 -19.72 -9.37 6.28
C LEU A 173 -19.23 -10.48 7.23
N ARG A 174 -18.46 -10.17 8.27
CA ARG A 174 -17.85 -11.15 9.20
C ARG A 174 -16.96 -12.20 8.52
N ILE A 175 -16.40 -11.88 7.36
CA ILE A 175 -15.41 -12.72 6.67
C ILE A 175 -14.07 -12.56 7.41
N PRO A 176 -13.42 -13.63 7.87
CA PRO A 176 -12.16 -13.55 8.62
C PRO A 176 -10.97 -13.36 7.67
N THR A 177 -10.91 -12.20 7.01
CA THR A 177 -9.78 -11.78 6.17
C THR A 177 -8.85 -10.91 7.02
N ARG A 178 -7.55 -11.26 7.07
CA ARG A 178 -6.56 -10.49 7.83
C ARG A 178 -6.00 -9.34 7.00
N LEU A 179 -5.56 -8.26 7.66
CA LEU A 179 -4.86 -7.18 6.95
C LEU A 179 -3.55 -7.66 6.34
N ALA A 180 -2.87 -8.59 7.01
CA ALA A 180 -1.67 -9.24 6.49
C ALA A 180 -1.91 -10.00 5.17
N ASP A 181 -3.10 -10.59 4.98
CA ASP A 181 -3.43 -11.31 3.74
C ASP A 181 -3.59 -10.33 2.58
N LEU A 182 -4.31 -9.23 2.79
CA LEU A 182 -4.44 -8.16 1.79
C LEU A 182 -3.08 -7.55 1.46
N TYR A 183 -2.25 -7.32 2.47
CA TYR A 183 -0.87 -6.88 2.29
C TYR A 183 -0.08 -7.85 1.41
N ALA A 184 -0.08 -9.15 1.75
CA ALA A 184 0.63 -10.17 0.98
C ALA A 184 0.12 -10.29 -0.45
N TRP A 185 -1.19 -10.16 -0.70
CA TRP A 185 -1.74 -10.20 -2.06
C TRP A 185 -1.34 -8.98 -2.88
N VAL A 186 -1.19 -7.81 -2.26
CA VAL A 186 -0.68 -6.60 -2.91
C VAL A 186 0.82 -6.75 -3.22
N SER A 187 1.63 -7.19 -2.24
CA SER A 187 3.08 -7.34 -2.40
C SER A 187 3.44 -8.39 -3.46
N ASN A 188 2.68 -9.49 -3.53
CA ASN A 188 2.87 -10.52 -4.56
C ASN A 188 2.29 -10.14 -5.94
N SER A 189 1.91 -8.87 -6.15
CA SER A 189 1.26 -8.37 -7.38
C SER A 189 -0.02 -9.13 -7.78
N GLY A 190 -0.64 -9.88 -6.87
CA GLY A 190 -1.87 -10.63 -7.14
C GLY A 190 -3.10 -9.72 -7.12
N MET A 191 -3.16 -8.82 -6.14
CA MET A 191 -4.23 -7.82 -6.01
C MET A 191 -3.82 -6.52 -6.71
N PRO A 192 -4.67 -5.95 -7.59
CA PRO A 192 -4.36 -4.71 -8.29
C PRO A 192 -4.13 -3.54 -7.34
N TYR A 193 -2.89 -3.07 -7.26
CA TYR A 193 -2.51 -1.90 -6.44
C TYR A 193 -1.18 -1.28 -6.92
N LEU A 194 -0.13 -2.09 -7.00
CA LEU A 194 1.22 -1.63 -7.40
C LEU A 194 1.22 -1.06 -8.83
N ARG A 195 0.42 -1.62 -9.75
CA ARG A 195 0.28 -1.14 -11.14
C ARG A 195 -0.96 -0.30 -11.38
N ALA A 196 -1.53 0.29 -10.33
CA ALA A 196 -2.81 1.00 -10.43
C ALA A 196 -2.87 1.99 -11.59
N PHE A 197 -1.81 2.77 -11.84
CA PHE A 197 -1.77 3.73 -12.96
C PHE A 197 -1.70 3.06 -14.34
N GLN A 198 -0.88 2.03 -14.50
CA GLN A 198 -0.65 1.34 -15.79
C GLN A 198 -1.90 0.56 -16.24
N GLU A 199 -2.67 0.10 -15.27
CA GLU A 199 -3.90 -0.65 -15.46
C GLU A 199 -5.13 0.21 -15.82
N LEU A 200 -5.00 1.54 -15.83
CA LEU A 200 -6.08 2.44 -16.22
C LEU A 200 -6.24 2.47 -17.76
N PRO A 201 -7.44 2.78 -18.28
CA PRO A 201 -7.64 3.13 -19.68
C PRO A 201 -6.71 4.27 -20.12
N ARG A 202 -6.27 4.25 -21.40
CA ARG A 202 -5.30 5.23 -21.93
C ARG A 202 -5.84 6.65 -21.86
N GLU A 203 -7.13 6.81 -22.05
CA GLU A 203 -7.85 8.08 -22.01
C GLU A 203 -7.73 8.74 -20.63
N ILE A 204 -7.81 7.93 -19.56
CA ILE A 204 -7.63 8.41 -18.19
C ILE A 204 -6.16 8.72 -17.93
N GLN A 205 -5.24 7.88 -18.40
CA GLN A 205 -3.79 8.09 -18.20
C GLN A 205 -3.30 9.39 -18.85
N GLU A 206 -3.74 9.68 -20.07
CA GLU A 206 -3.30 10.86 -20.82
C GLU A 206 -3.88 12.15 -20.24
N ARG A 207 -5.15 12.12 -19.84
CA ARG A 207 -5.88 13.30 -19.33
C ARG A 207 -5.64 13.60 -17.85
N MET A 208 -5.04 12.68 -17.09
CA MET A 208 -4.84 12.85 -15.65
C MET A 208 -3.83 13.97 -15.34
N PRO A 209 -4.12 14.84 -14.35
CA PRO A 209 -3.16 15.81 -13.87
C PRO A 209 -1.89 15.13 -13.34
N SER A 210 -0.73 15.74 -13.57
CA SER A 210 0.57 15.19 -13.17
C SER A 210 0.70 14.93 -11.67
N SER A 211 0.09 15.75 -10.82
CA SER A 211 0.06 15.57 -9.36
C SER A 211 -0.59 14.24 -8.96
N TYR A 212 -1.78 13.95 -9.50
CA TYR A 212 -2.51 12.70 -9.23
C TYR A 212 -1.86 11.48 -9.89
N ALA A 213 -1.36 11.64 -11.11
CA ALA A 213 -0.61 10.59 -11.80
C ALA A 213 0.64 10.20 -11.00
N ASN A 214 1.34 11.16 -10.41
CA ASN A 214 2.50 10.90 -9.56
C ASN A 214 2.12 10.15 -8.28
N VAL A 215 0.98 10.43 -7.66
CA VAL A 215 0.50 9.68 -6.48
C VAL A 215 0.23 8.22 -6.85
N MET A 216 -0.45 7.94 -7.96
CA MET A 216 -0.72 6.56 -8.39
C MET A 216 0.57 5.83 -8.80
N LYS A 217 1.54 6.53 -9.39
CA LYS A 217 2.86 5.98 -9.73
C LYS A 217 3.74 5.77 -8.51
N LEU A 218 3.56 6.55 -7.44
CA LEU A 218 4.32 6.38 -6.20
C LEU A 218 3.98 5.06 -5.51
N CYS A 219 2.74 4.58 -5.62
CA CYS A 219 2.35 3.25 -5.15
C CYS A 219 3.19 2.13 -5.76
N SER A 220 3.65 2.28 -7.00
CA SER A 220 4.55 1.31 -7.66
C SER A 220 5.97 1.33 -7.11
N ARG A 221 6.40 2.41 -6.45
CA ARG A 221 7.79 2.64 -6.02
C ARG A 221 8.00 2.48 -4.53
N SER A 222 7.01 2.86 -3.72
CA SER A 222 7.10 2.83 -2.27
C SER A 222 6.45 1.59 -1.64
N GLY A 223 5.83 0.74 -2.47
CA GLY A 223 5.09 -0.44 -2.00
C GLY A 223 3.91 -0.07 -1.10
N LEU A 224 3.40 -1.07 -0.39
CA LEU A 224 2.48 -0.89 0.73
C LEU A 224 3.27 -1.04 2.02
N ASN A 225 2.97 -0.21 3.03
CA ASN A 225 3.50 -0.38 4.38
C ASN A 225 2.38 -0.89 5.29
N GLY A 226 2.61 -2.02 5.97
CA GLY A 226 1.61 -2.61 6.85
C GLY A 226 1.24 -1.69 8.02
N GLU A 227 2.20 -0.96 8.61
CA GLU A 227 1.91 -0.04 9.71
C GLU A 227 1.00 1.13 9.28
N ASP A 228 1.24 1.67 8.09
CA ASP A 228 0.41 2.73 7.52
C ASP A 228 -0.99 2.22 7.14
N LEU A 229 -1.12 0.94 6.79
CA LEU A 229 -2.41 0.31 6.56
C LEU A 229 -3.25 0.27 7.84
N TYR A 230 -2.71 -0.21 8.96
CA TYR A 230 -3.41 -0.19 10.26
C TYR A 230 -3.82 1.23 10.68
N ARG A 231 -2.95 2.22 10.46
CA ARG A 231 -3.28 3.63 10.73
C ARG A 231 -4.43 4.11 9.84
N THR A 232 -4.37 3.80 8.54
CA THR A 232 -5.41 4.18 7.58
C THR A 232 -6.75 3.51 7.91
N VAL A 233 -6.75 2.26 8.41
CA VAL A 233 -7.97 1.56 8.88
C VAL A 233 -8.62 2.35 10.00
N ILE A 234 -7.87 2.70 11.03
CA ILE A 234 -8.38 3.49 12.16
C ILE A 234 -8.88 4.85 11.71
N ASP A 235 -8.11 5.57 10.90
CA ASP A 235 -8.49 6.89 10.39
C ASP A 235 -9.78 6.83 9.56
N THR A 236 -9.94 5.77 8.76
CA THR A 236 -11.14 5.53 7.95
C THR A 236 -12.35 5.23 8.85
N VAL A 237 -12.21 4.34 9.84
CA VAL A 237 -13.27 4.02 10.81
C VAL A 237 -13.73 5.27 11.58
N LEU A 238 -12.79 6.09 12.04
CA LEU A 238 -13.09 7.34 12.73
C LEU A 238 -13.76 8.36 11.82
N SER A 239 -13.38 8.40 10.54
CA SER A 239 -14.02 9.26 9.54
C SER A 239 -15.47 8.83 9.28
N TYR A 240 -15.76 7.54 9.12
CA TYR A 240 -17.14 7.06 8.95
C TYR A 240 -18.03 7.39 10.16
N ARG A 241 -17.49 7.26 11.38
CA ARG A 241 -18.24 7.65 12.56
C ARG A 241 -18.47 9.15 12.63
N LEU A 242 -17.44 9.96 12.36
CA LEU A 242 -17.57 11.42 12.42
C LEU A 242 -18.66 11.95 11.47
N ASN A 243 -18.80 11.36 10.29
CA ASN A 243 -19.72 11.84 9.26
C ASN A 243 -21.12 11.20 9.32
N TYR A 244 -21.23 9.95 9.77
CA TYR A 244 -22.47 9.16 9.67
C TYR A 244 -22.88 8.45 10.96
N ASP A 245 -22.15 8.64 12.07
CA ASP A 245 -22.29 7.88 13.31
C ASP A 245 -22.26 6.35 13.10
N MET A 246 -21.65 5.90 12.01
CA MET A 246 -21.53 4.49 11.65
C MET A 246 -20.52 3.80 12.57
N THR A 247 -20.91 2.63 13.09
CA THR A 247 -20.04 1.79 13.91
C THR A 247 -19.76 0.47 13.20
N PHE A 248 -18.51 0.03 13.25
CA PHE A 248 -18.11 -1.26 12.70
C PHE A 248 -18.25 -2.35 13.77
N PRO A 249 -18.63 -3.58 13.38
CA PRO A 249 -18.78 -4.69 14.31
C PRO A 249 -17.42 -5.10 14.90
N GLU A 250 -17.50 -5.86 15.98
CA GLU A 250 -16.32 -6.52 16.57
C GLU A 250 -15.66 -7.48 15.58
N LEU A 251 -14.33 -7.60 15.69
CA LEU A 251 -13.57 -8.60 14.94
C LEU A 251 -14.13 -10.01 15.19
N ASN A 252 -14.18 -10.82 14.13
CA ASN A 252 -14.51 -12.23 14.25
C ASN A 252 -13.32 -12.98 14.89
N TYR A 253 -13.12 -12.77 16.20
CA TYR A 253 -11.86 -13.10 16.88
C TYR A 253 -11.60 -14.61 16.96
N VAL A 254 -12.64 -15.46 16.96
CA VAL A 254 -12.47 -16.93 17.07
C VAL A 254 -11.82 -17.51 15.81
N PRO A 255 -12.36 -17.33 14.58
CA PRO A 255 -11.68 -17.76 13.37
C PRO A 255 -10.34 -17.09 13.16
N MET A 256 -10.22 -15.80 13.47
CA MET A 256 -8.95 -15.06 13.35
C MET A 256 -7.88 -15.62 14.28
N ALA A 257 -8.22 -15.96 15.53
CA ALA A 257 -7.29 -16.57 16.48
C ALA A 257 -6.79 -17.94 15.99
N VAL A 258 -7.70 -18.76 15.42
CA VAL A 258 -7.33 -20.05 14.81
C VAL A 258 -6.41 -19.84 13.62
N GLN A 259 -6.68 -18.86 12.74
CA GLN A 259 -5.81 -18.53 11.62
C GLN A 259 -4.41 -18.10 12.10
N TYR A 260 -4.31 -17.20 13.08
CA TYR A 260 -3.00 -16.81 13.62
C TYR A 260 -2.27 -17.98 14.29
N ALA A 261 -2.97 -18.82 15.05
CA ALA A 261 -2.39 -20.00 15.67
C ALA A 261 -1.86 -20.99 14.61
N LYS A 262 -2.60 -21.20 13.51
CA LYS A 262 -2.12 -21.99 12.37
C LYS A 262 -0.87 -21.37 11.75
N HIS A 263 -0.87 -20.06 11.50
CA HIS A 263 0.29 -19.35 10.94
C HIS A 263 1.54 -19.43 11.81
N LEU A 264 1.38 -19.31 13.13
CA LEU A 264 2.47 -19.38 14.10
C LEU A 264 2.81 -20.83 14.51
N CYS A 265 2.08 -21.82 13.98
CA CYS A 265 2.19 -23.24 14.31
C CYS A 265 2.15 -23.46 15.83
N LEU A 266 1.13 -22.89 16.47
CA LEU A 266 0.92 -22.93 17.91
C LEU A 266 -0.04 -24.06 18.32
N PRO A 267 0.19 -24.70 19.48
CA PRO A 267 -0.75 -25.67 20.04
C PRO A 267 -2.12 -25.05 20.38
N VAL A 268 -3.16 -25.88 20.40
CA VAL A 268 -4.55 -25.43 20.64
C VAL A 268 -4.75 -24.86 22.05
N GLU A 269 -3.90 -25.26 22.99
CA GLU A 269 -3.85 -24.77 24.36
C GLU A 269 -3.64 -23.25 24.40
N ALA A 270 -2.81 -22.71 23.49
CA ALA A 270 -2.58 -21.27 23.40
C ALA A 270 -3.88 -20.50 23.07
N ILE A 271 -4.74 -21.06 22.21
CA ILE A 271 -6.04 -20.47 21.86
C ILE A 271 -6.99 -20.55 23.05
N ALA A 272 -7.03 -21.70 23.74
CA ALA A 272 -7.89 -21.89 24.90
C ALA A 272 -7.55 -20.92 26.04
N VAL A 273 -6.25 -20.73 26.31
CA VAL A 273 -5.76 -19.79 27.32
C VAL A 273 -5.96 -18.34 26.88
N ALA A 274 -5.71 -18.00 25.62
CA ALA A 274 -6.00 -16.67 25.09
C ALA A 274 -7.48 -16.30 25.29
N ARG A 275 -8.40 -17.23 25.02
CA ARG A 275 -9.84 -17.01 25.26
C ARG A 275 -10.16 -16.77 26.73
N ARG A 276 -9.59 -17.57 27.65
CA ARG A 276 -9.79 -17.37 29.10
C ARG A 276 -9.21 -16.04 29.57
N LEU A 277 -8.04 -15.65 29.05
CA LEU A 277 -7.39 -14.40 29.37
C LEU A 277 -8.17 -13.19 28.84
N ALA A 278 -8.73 -13.27 27.63
CA ALA A 278 -9.63 -12.26 27.10
C ALA A 278 -10.86 -12.05 28.00
N SER A 279 -11.49 -13.15 28.44
CA SER A 279 -12.64 -13.08 29.36
C SER A 279 -12.27 -12.54 30.74
N ALA A 280 -11.09 -12.86 31.28
CA ALA A 280 -10.67 -12.35 32.59
C ALA A 280 -10.33 -10.85 32.58
N LEU A 281 -9.82 -10.34 31.45
CA LEU A 281 -9.41 -8.94 31.26
C LEU A 281 -10.52 -8.07 30.67
N ASP A 282 -11.71 -8.63 30.41
CA ASP A 282 -12.82 -8.02 29.67
C ASP A 282 -12.34 -7.34 28.37
N LEU A 283 -11.48 -8.03 27.61
CA LEU A 283 -11.01 -7.52 26.33
C LEU A 283 -12.11 -7.65 25.29
N MET A 284 -12.45 -6.52 24.68
CA MET A 284 -13.36 -6.45 23.55
C MET A 284 -12.57 -6.04 22.30
N PHE A 285 -12.79 -6.72 21.18
CA PHE A 285 -12.03 -6.50 19.94
C PHE A 285 -12.73 -5.47 19.01
N TYR A 286 -13.11 -4.32 19.57
CA TYR A 286 -13.73 -3.20 18.84
C TYR A 286 -12.71 -2.12 18.47
N PHE A 287 -13.04 -1.29 17.48
CA PHE A 287 -12.20 -0.14 17.15
C PHE A 287 -12.34 1.01 18.16
N PRO A 288 -11.22 1.52 18.70
CA PRO A 288 -11.20 2.50 19.77
C PRO A 288 -11.63 3.89 19.26
N VAL A 289 -12.81 4.36 19.64
CA VAL A 289 -13.29 5.63 19.11
C VAL A 289 -13.11 6.82 20.06
N SER A 290 -13.13 6.59 21.37
CA SER A 290 -13.10 7.69 22.36
C SER A 290 -11.71 8.08 22.85
N LYS A 291 -10.65 7.38 22.40
CA LYS A 291 -9.29 7.58 22.91
C LYS A 291 -8.54 8.66 22.12
N ALA A 292 -8.02 9.67 22.83
CA ALA A 292 -7.27 10.77 22.22
C ALA A 292 -5.90 10.35 21.66
N LYS A 293 -5.21 9.41 22.32
CA LYS A 293 -3.96 8.79 21.85
C LYS A 293 -4.25 7.33 21.55
N LEU A 294 -3.92 6.89 20.34
CA LEU A 294 -4.01 5.47 19.99
C LEU A 294 -2.61 4.92 19.74
N TYR A 295 -2.38 3.75 20.30
CA TYR A 295 -1.22 2.92 20.08
C TYR A 295 -1.59 1.77 19.13
N PHE A 296 -0.58 1.09 18.60
CA PHE A 296 -0.83 -0.06 17.73
C PHE A 296 -1.61 -1.18 18.43
N LEU A 297 -1.45 -1.34 19.75
CA LEU A 297 -2.23 -2.28 20.57
C LEU A 297 -3.73 -1.98 20.56
N ASP A 298 -4.16 -0.74 20.30
CA ASP A 298 -5.59 -0.42 20.26
C ASP A 298 -6.26 -0.91 18.97
N ASN A 299 -5.50 -1.41 17.98
CA ASN A 299 -6.09 -2.12 16.85
C ASN A 299 -6.55 -3.52 17.29
N PRO A 300 -7.78 -3.94 16.97
CA PRO A 300 -8.32 -5.21 17.46
C PRO A 300 -7.54 -6.43 16.96
N GLU A 301 -7.04 -6.40 15.71
CA GLU A 301 -6.21 -7.48 15.13
C GLU A 301 -4.85 -7.60 15.84
N VAL A 302 -4.20 -6.46 16.11
CA VAL A 302 -2.92 -6.41 16.83
C VAL A 302 -3.09 -6.81 18.29
N GLN A 303 -4.21 -6.44 18.92
CA GLN A 303 -4.57 -6.88 20.25
C GLN A 303 -4.76 -8.39 20.32
N LEU A 304 -5.42 -8.98 19.31
CA LEU A 304 -5.64 -10.42 19.23
C LEU A 304 -4.33 -11.20 19.09
N ILE A 305 -3.44 -10.77 18.18
CA ILE A 305 -2.16 -11.47 17.99
C ILE A 305 -1.24 -11.30 19.21
N SER A 306 -1.23 -10.11 19.83
CA SER A 306 -0.47 -9.87 21.07
C SER A 306 -0.97 -10.74 22.21
N LEU A 307 -2.29 -10.90 22.33
CA LEU A 307 -2.92 -11.78 23.31
C LEU A 307 -2.54 -13.24 23.09
N LEU A 308 -2.53 -13.70 21.84
CA LEU A 308 -2.13 -15.06 21.50
C LEU A 308 -0.65 -15.31 21.84
N VAL A 309 0.23 -14.34 21.58
CA VAL A 309 1.65 -14.42 21.95
C VAL A 309 1.83 -14.50 23.47
N VAL A 310 1.15 -13.64 24.24
CA VAL A 310 1.21 -13.68 25.72
C VAL A 310 0.65 -15.00 26.25
N ALA A 311 -0.49 -15.46 25.74
CA ALA A 311 -1.07 -16.74 26.12
C ALA A 311 -0.11 -17.91 25.84
N THR A 312 0.58 -17.88 24.70
CA THR A 312 1.60 -18.86 24.34
C THR A 312 2.75 -18.84 25.33
N LYS A 313 3.26 -17.66 25.70
CA LYS A 313 4.32 -17.52 26.71
C LYS A 313 3.89 -18.04 28.08
N MET A 314 2.62 -17.88 28.45
CA MET A 314 2.09 -18.42 29.70
C MET A 314 1.96 -19.94 29.69
N CYS A 315 1.57 -20.53 28.54
CA CYS A 315 1.46 -21.98 28.38
C CYS A 315 2.84 -22.64 28.27
N PHE A 316 3.72 -22.06 27.46
CA PHE A 316 4.99 -22.61 27.04
C PHE A 316 6.07 -21.53 27.24
N PRO A 317 6.81 -21.55 28.35
CA PRO A 317 7.88 -20.59 28.58
C PRO A 317 8.93 -20.72 27.46
N LEU A 318 9.51 -19.58 27.08
CA LEU A 318 10.49 -19.50 25.99
C LEU A 318 11.87 -20.02 26.45
N ASP A 319 12.16 -19.92 27.75
CA ASP A 319 13.31 -20.57 28.38
C ASP A 319 12.96 -22.03 28.75
N PRO A 320 13.68 -23.04 28.20
CA PRO A 320 13.44 -24.45 28.52
C PRO A 320 13.71 -24.80 30.00
N SER A 321 14.36 -23.93 30.76
CA SER A 321 14.69 -24.17 32.16
C SER A 321 13.50 -23.96 33.12
N GLN A 322 12.47 -23.24 32.68
CA GLN A 322 11.33 -22.81 33.49
C GLN A 322 10.10 -23.70 33.26
N PRO A 323 9.34 -24.05 34.33
CA PRO A 323 8.06 -24.74 34.18
C PRO A 323 6.96 -23.77 33.68
N SER A 324 5.89 -24.33 33.13
CA SER A 324 4.73 -23.53 32.68
C SER A 324 4.08 -22.78 33.85
N LEU A 325 3.63 -21.54 33.60
CA LEU A 325 2.90 -20.75 34.60
C LEU A 325 1.54 -21.37 34.98
N LEU A 326 1.02 -22.28 34.17
CA LEU A 326 -0.28 -22.93 34.37
C LEU A 326 -0.17 -24.33 34.99
N ASP A 327 1.05 -24.84 35.18
CA ASP A 327 1.34 -26.11 35.85
C ASP A 327 0.83 -26.13 37.32
N PRO A 328 0.92 -25.03 38.11
CA PRO A 328 0.35 -24.97 39.46
C PRO A 328 -1.18 -25.09 39.51
N ALA A 329 -1.88 -24.88 38.39
CA ALA A 329 -3.33 -24.95 38.31
C ALA A 329 -3.86 -26.37 38.00
N GLY A 330 -2.99 -27.39 37.95
CA GLY A 330 -3.36 -28.77 37.62
C GLY A 330 -3.66 -28.99 36.13
N CYS A 331 -3.23 -28.08 35.25
CA CYS A 331 -3.37 -28.24 33.81
C CYS A 331 -2.23 -29.12 33.27
N CYS A 332 -2.52 -30.35 32.85
CA CYS A 332 -1.56 -31.18 32.12
C CYS A 332 -1.32 -30.60 30.72
N LEU A 333 -0.41 -29.64 30.60
CA LEU A 333 0.02 -29.08 29.32
C LEU A 333 1.06 -30.01 28.66
N PRO A 334 1.06 -30.12 27.32
CA PRO A 334 2.12 -30.81 26.61
C PRO A 334 3.45 -30.06 26.73
N GLN A 335 4.57 -30.75 26.52
CA GLN A 335 5.87 -30.09 26.42
C GLN A 335 6.03 -29.52 25.01
N PHE A 336 6.49 -28.27 24.89
CA PHE A 336 6.71 -27.61 23.60
C PHE A 336 8.18 -27.28 23.40
N ASN A 337 8.80 -27.86 22.36
CA ASN A 337 10.21 -27.65 22.04
C ASN A 337 10.39 -26.50 21.04
N TRP A 338 10.76 -25.34 21.55
CA TRP A 338 11.04 -24.14 20.77
C TRP A 338 12.22 -24.28 19.79
N ALA A 339 13.21 -25.13 20.06
CA ALA A 339 14.32 -25.35 19.15
C ALA A 339 13.85 -26.09 17.88
N SER A 340 13.03 -27.14 18.06
CA SER A 340 12.40 -27.88 16.96
C SER A 340 11.44 -26.99 16.17
N TRP A 341 10.68 -26.14 16.85
CA TRP A 341 9.84 -25.12 16.21
C TRP A 341 10.68 -24.17 15.34
N LYS A 342 11.77 -23.60 15.88
CA LYS A 342 12.67 -22.69 15.13
C LYS A 342 13.29 -23.39 13.93
N THR A 343 13.71 -24.66 14.05
CA THR A 343 14.23 -25.43 12.91
C THR A 343 13.16 -25.72 11.86
N GLY A 344 11.92 -25.97 12.28
CA GLY A 344 10.77 -26.13 11.38
C GLY A 344 10.49 -24.86 10.58
N PHE A 345 10.50 -23.70 11.24
CA PHE A 345 10.35 -22.40 10.58
C PHE A 345 11.55 -22.04 9.69
N SER A 346 12.76 -22.49 10.04
CA SER A 346 13.97 -22.21 9.26
C SER A 346 14.12 -23.13 8.04
N SER A 347 13.62 -24.37 8.13
CA SER A 347 13.65 -25.35 7.04
C SER A 347 12.51 -25.19 6.04
N ASP A 348 11.35 -24.74 6.53
CA ASP A 348 10.15 -24.44 5.75
C ASP A 348 9.98 -22.93 5.51
N GLY A 349 10.97 -22.14 5.94
CA GLY A 349 11.15 -20.79 5.44
C GLY A 349 11.15 -20.92 3.93
N PRO A 350 10.21 -20.29 3.22
CA PRO A 350 10.23 -20.38 1.78
C PRO A 350 11.62 -19.91 1.34
N LYS A 351 12.08 -20.38 0.19
CA LYS A 351 13.12 -19.64 -0.53
C LYS A 351 12.69 -18.16 -0.73
N SER A 352 11.42 -17.84 -0.50
CA SER A 352 10.89 -16.48 -0.29
C SER A 352 11.28 -15.74 1.00
N GLY A 353 11.93 -16.34 2.01
CA GLY A 353 12.58 -15.53 3.06
C GLY A 353 13.79 -14.78 2.49
N LYS A 354 14.51 -15.45 1.58
CA LYS A 354 15.48 -14.82 0.70
C LYS A 354 14.77 -13.98 -0.34
N GLU A 355 13.74 -14.45 -1.05
CA GLU A 355 13.10 -13.60 -2.08
C GLU A 355 12.39 -12.39 -1.49
N THR A 356 11.83 -12.41 -0.27
CA THR A 356 11.17 -11.25 0.36
C THR A 356 12.20 -10.32 1.02
N GLN A 357 13.28 -10.84 1.62
CA GLN A 357 14.41 -9.97 2.02
C GLN A 357 15.13 -9.40 0.81
N GLU A 358 15.33 -10.18 -0.25
CA GLU A 358 15.93 -9.79 -1.51
C GLU A 358 14.99 -8.85 -2.27
N GLN A 359 13.66 -9.04 -2.26
CA GLN A 359 12.67 -8.10 -2.83
C GLN A 359 12.72 -6.75 -2.10
N VAL A 360 12.72 -6.76 -0.76
CA VAL A 360 12.86 -5.54 0.05
C VAL A 360 14.26 -4.92 -0.12
N GLU A 361 15.30 -5.74 -0.29
CA GLU A 361 16.67 -5.28 -0.59
C GLU A 361 16.71 -4.66 -1.99
N PHE A 362 16.11 -5.30 -3.01
CA PHE A 362 15.96 -4.90 -4.42
C PHE A 362 15.19 -3.57 -4.56
N GLU A 363 14.18 -3.33 -3.72
CA GLU A 363 13.45 -2.05 -3.65
C GLU A 363 14.33 -0.90 -3.11
N HIS A 364 15.36 -1.21 -2.32
CA HIS A 364 16.23 -0.24 -1.67
C HIS A 364 17.67 -0.18 -2.22
N ILE A 365 17.99 -0.92 -3.28
CA ILE A 365 19.33 -0.90 -3.87
C ILE A 365 19.61 0.47 -4.48
N THR A 366 20.68 1.11 -3.99
CA THR A 366 21.20 2.33 -4.60
C THR A 366 21.94 2.02 -5.91
N PRO A 367 21.98 2.93 -6.89
CA PRO A 367 22.68 2.69 -8.17
C PRO A 367 24.13 2.20 -8.04
N ASN A 368 24.81 2.59 -6.96
CA ASN A 368 26.19 2.19 -6.65
C ASN A 368 26.33 0.78 -6.06
N GLN A 369 25.24 0.20 -5.57
CA GLN A 369 25.19 -1.17 -5.06
C GLN A 369 24.82 -2.15 -6.19
N VAL A 370 24.01 -1.73 -7.17
CA VAL A 370 23.71 -2.53 -8.38
C VAL A 370 24.99 -2.93 -9.10
N THR A 371 25.94 -2.00 -9.23
CA THR A 371 27.24 -2.24 -9.89
C THR A 371 28.18 -3.16 -9.11
N LYS A 372 27.85 -3.51 -7.87
CA LYS A 372 28.63 -4.40 -6.99
C LYS A 372 27.95 -5.75 -6.78
N LEU A 373 26.79 -5.99 -7.38
CA LEU A 373 26.10 -7.27 -7.29
C LEU A 373 26.89 -8.35 -8.03
N SER A 374 26.84 -9.58 -7.53
CA SER A 374 27.30 -10.76 -8.27
C SER A 374 26.32 -11.08 -9.40
N ASP A 375 26.81 -11.71 -10.47
CA ASP A 375 26.02 -12.07 -11.65
C ASP A 375 24.71 -12.80 -11.28
N GLU A 376 24.74 -13.79 -10.38
CA GLU A 376 23.55 -14.52 -9.92
C GLU A 376 22.50 -13.63 -9.22
N LYS A 377 22.96 -12.63 -8.44
CA LYS A 377 22.06 -11.69 -7.74
C LYS A 377 21.55 -10.61 -8.70
N PHE A 378 22.35 -10.26 -9.69
CA PHE A 378 21.96 -9.33 -10.73
C PHE A 378 20.88 -9.94 -11.63
N ASP A 379 21.01 -11.22 -12.02
CA ASP A 379 20.00 -11.93 -12.80
C ASP A 379 18.68 -12.06 -12.01
N ALA A 380 18.76 -12.36 -10.70
CA ALA A 380 17.59 -12.36 -9.81
C ALA A 380 16.92 -10.98 -9.71
N TYR A 381 17.72 -9.91 -9.64
CA TYR A 381 17.24 -8.52 -9.67
C TYR A 381 16.55 -8.18 -10.99
N VAL A 382 17.13 -8.56 -12.13
CA VAL A 382 16.55 -8.33 -13.47
C VAL A 382 15.27 -9.16 -13.66
N ALA A 383 15.23 -10.39 -13.16
CA ALA A 383 14.03 -11.21 -13.15
C ALA A 383 12.91 -10.54 -12.34
N HIS A 384 13.21 -10.06 -11.12
CA HIS A 384 12.27 -9.30 -10.30
C HIS A 384 11.79 -8.01 -10.99
N LEU A 385 12.70 -7.29 -11.67
CA LEU A 385 12.34 -6.10 -12.46
C LEU A 385 11.44 -6.47 -13.64
N SER A 386 11.70 -7.55 -14.36
CA SER A 386 10.86 -7.97 -15.49
C SER A 386 9.49 -8.48 -15.05
N GLU A 387 9.40 -9.11 -13.89
CA GLU A 387 8.11 -9.47 -13.28
C GLU A 387 7.35 -8.22 -12.84
N SER A 388 8.04 -7.21 -12.28
CA SER A 388 7.48 -5.94 -11.79
C SER A 388 7.07 -4.97 -12.91
N ILE A 389 7.88 -4.90 -13.97
CA ILE A 389 7.67 -4.16 -15.21
C ILE A 389 6.86 -5.09 -16.11
N GLY A 390 5.57 -5.26 -15.79
CA GLY A 390 4.67 -6.05 -16.64
C GLY A 390 4.78 -5.63 -18.11
N HIS A 391 4.57 -6.56 -19.04
CA HIS A 391 4.78 -6.40 -20.48
C HIS A 391 4.30 -5.04 -21.01
N GLY A 392 5.20 -4.05 -20.98
CA GLY A 392 4.92 -2.70 -21.40
C GLY A 392 4.69 -2.72 -22.89
N SER A 393 3.52 -2.25 -23.31
CA SER A 393 3.10 -1.91 -24.67
C SER A 393 3.79 -2.71 -25.77
N TYR A 394 3.04 -3.62 -26.40
CA TYR A 394 3.41 -4.35 -27.61
C TYR A 394 4.17 -3.44 -28.58
N ASN A 395 5.50 -3.54 -28.57
CA ASN A 395 6.39 -2.79 -29.43
C ASN A 395 6.99 -3.85 -30.36
N GLU A 396 6.84 -3.67 -31.67
CA GLU A 396 7.39 -4.58 -32.69
C GLU A 396 8.90 -4.76 -32.50
N VAL A 397 9.58 -3.76 -31.94
CA VAL A 397 11.00 -3.81 -31.55
C VAL A 397 11.30 -4.88 -30.51
N VAL A 398 10.37 -5.15 -29.57
CA VAL A 398 10.55 -6.16 -28.52
C VAL A 398 10.57 -7.58 -29.09
N GLN A 399 9.98 -7.81 -30.28
CA GLN A 399 10.05 -9.10 -30.97
C GLN A 399 11.49 -9.45 -31.41
N PHE A 400 12.34 -8.44 -31.61
CA PHE A 400 13.75 -8.64 -31.98
C PHE A 400 14.65 -8.91 -30.77
N PHE A 401 14.13 -8.75 -29.55
CA PHE A 401 14.84 -8.99 -28.30
C PHE A 401 14.02 -9.91 -27.39
N PRO A 402 13.85 -11.19 -27.76
CA PRO A 402 13.10 -12.15 -26.94
C PRO A 402 13.73 -12.26 -25.56
N ALA A 403 12.94 -11.99 -24.52
CA ALA A 403 13.35 -12.23 -23.14
C ALA A 403 13.57 -13.73 -22.96
N GLU A 404 14.74 -14.12 -22.47
CA GLU A 404 15.06 -15.51 -22.14
C GLU A 404 14.11 -15.92 -21.01
N THR A 405 13.09 -16.70 -21.35
CA THR A 405 12.14 -17.23 -20.37
C THR A 405 12.91 -18.18 -19.47
N VAL A 406 13.31 -17.71 -18.28
CA VAL A 406 13.67 -18.60 -17.18
C VAL A 406 12.48 -19.54 -17.04
N ALA A 407 12.73 -20.83 -17.28
CA ALA A 407 11.70 -21.85 -17.30
C ALA A 407 10.78 -21.65 -16.10
N VAL A 408 9.51 -21.32 -16.37
CA VAL A 408 8.46 -21.40 -15.36
C VAL A 408 8.57 -22.79 -14.81
N SER A 409 9.01 -22.89 -13.55
CA SER A 409 9.14 -24.15 -12.86
C SER A 409 7.77 -24.82 -12.96
N SER A 410 7.77 -25.93 -13.68
CA SER A 410 6.60 -26.72 -14.02
C SER A 410 5.73 -26.92 -12.79
N SER A 411 4.51 -26.39 -12.85
CA SER A 411 3.34 -26.85 -12.11
C SER A 411 3.63 -27.26 -10.66
N SER A 412 3.80 -26.29 -9.75
CA SER A 412 3.40 -26.55 -8.38
C SER A 412 1.88 -26.70 -8.40
N GLN A 413 1.41 -27.91 -8.11
CA GLN A 413 0.01 -28.30 -8.04
C GLN A 413 -0.80 -27.21 -7.32
N PHE A 414 -2.02 -26.97 -7.83
CA PHE A 414 -3.06 -26.11 -7.26
C PHE A 414 -3.31 -26.45 -5.77
N SER A 415 -2.41 -26.01 -4.91
CA SER A 415 -2.58 -25.99 -3.47
C SER A 415 -2.82 -24.55 -3.13
N THR A 416 -3.98 -24.28 -2.53
CA THR A 416 -4.26 -22.95 -2.01
C THR A 416 -3.16 -22.56 -1.02
N PRO A 417 -2.79 -21.28 -0.91
CA PRO A 417 -1.79 -20.85 0.08
C PRO A 417 -2.15 -21.33 1.50
N GLU A 418 -3.45 -21.44 1.80
CA GLU A 418 -3.97 -21.97 3.07
C GLU A 418 -3.63 -23.44 3.30
N GLU A 419 -3.70 -24.30 2.29
CA GLU A 419 -3.31 -25.71 2.41
C GLU A 419 -1.82 -25.88 2.73
N LYS A 420 -0.97 -25.04 2.14
CA LYS A 420 0.48 -25.04 2.44
C LYS A 420 0.75 -24.64 3.88
N ILE A 421 0.03 -23.63 4.38
CA ILE A 421 0.11 -23.19 5.78
C ILE A 421 -0.35 -24.29 6.72
N GLU A 422 -1.44 -24.98 6.40
CA GLU A 422 -1.96 -26.06 7.23
C GLU A 422 -0.99 -27.26 7.28
N GLU A 423 -0.45 -27.68 6.14
CA GLU A 423 0.52 -28.77 6.10
C GLU A 423 1.82 -28.42 6.85
N ARG A 424 2.28 -27.17 6.74
CA ARG A 424 3.38 -26.65 7.55
C ARG A 424 3.07 -26.73 9.04
N ALA A 425 1.90 -26.25 9.46
CA ALA A 425 1.50 -26.27 10.86
C ALA A 425 1.46 -27.69 11.41
N ARG A 426 0.91 -28.66 10.66
CA ARG A 426 0.90 -30.07 11.05
C ARG A 426 2.30 -30.63 11.23
N ARG A 427 3.21 -30.41 10.26
CA ARG A 427 4.60 -30.90 10.31
C ARG A 427 5.36 -30.32 11.50
N ILE A 428 5.26 -29.02 11.74
CA ILE A 428 5.99 -28.34 12.82
C ILE A 428 5.44 -28.75 14.18
N LEU A 429 4.12 -28.80 14.35
CA LEU A 429 3.49 -29.21 15.61
C LEU A 429 3.80 -30.66 15.96
N ALA A 430 3.82 -31.57 14.98
CA ALA A 430 4.18 -32.97 15.21
C ALA A 430 5.62 -33.15 15.73
N GLN A 431 6.54 -32.24 15.38
CA GLN A 431 7.92 -32.26 15.86
C GLN A 431 8.11 -31.52 17.19
N ALA A 432 7.37 -30.44 17.40
CA ALA A 432 7.55 -29.54 18.54
C ALA A 432 6.77 -29.99 19.79
N VAL A 433 5.62 -30.64 19.63
CA VAL A 433 4.76 -31.07 20.75
C VAL A 433 5.16 -32.46 21.20
N LYS A 434 5.55 -32.61 22.47
CA LYS A 434 5.86 -33.90 23.12
C LYS A 434 4.90 -34.15 24.28
N PRO A 435 4.55 -35.43 24.55
CA PRO A 435 3.82 -35.77 25.77
C PRO A 435 4.65 -35.39 27.00
N ASN A 436 3.97 -34.90 28.03
CA ASN A 436 4.62 -34.42 29.24
C ASN A 436 5.07 -35.60 30.11
N ASP A 437 6.37 -35.87 30.19
CA ASP A 437 6.94 -36.80 31.16
C ASP A 437 7.11 -36.06 32.49
N MET A 438 6.27 -36.40 33.46
CA MET A 438 6.20 -35.75 34.77
C MET A 438 7.52 -35.86 35.54
N ASP A 439 8.40 -34.86 35.43
CA ASP A 439 9.51 -34.68 36.37
C ASP A 439 9.16 -33.53 37.32
N GLY A 440 8.52 -33.89 38.43
CA GLY A 440 7.89 -33.00 39.40
C GLY A 440 8.88 -32.21 40.27
N ARG A 441 9.67 -31.31 39.65
CA ARG A 441 10.40 -30.28 40.39
C ARG A 441 9.68 -28.94 40.26
N ARG A 442 8.96 -28.58 41.32
CA ARG A 442 8.46 -27.21 41.55
C ARG A 442 9.66 -26.26 41.57
N ARG A 443 9.91 -25.60 40.45
CA ARG A 443 10.83 -24.46 40.35
C ARG A 443 10.02 -23.18 40.44
N GLU A 444 10.62 -22.14 41.00
CA GLU A 444 10.03 -20.80 40.96
C GLU A 444 9.79 -20.39 39.50
N VAL A 445 8.60 -19.84 39.22
CA VAL A 445 8.21 -19.47 37.87
C VAL A 445 8.36 -17.96 37.70
N THR A 446 9.25 -17.54 36.80
CA THR A 446 9.51 -16.14 36.50
C THR A 446 9.01 -15.81 35.11
N TYR A 447 8.03 -14.91 34.98
CA TYR A 447 7.58 -14.45 33.67
C TYR A 447 8.56 -13.43 33.07
N GLU A 448 9.11 -13.74 31.90
CA GLU A 448 10.00 -12.84 31.16
C GLU A 448 9.20 -11.84 30.30
N ALA A 449 9.32 -10.55 30.60
CA ALA A 449 8.74 -9.46 29.82
C ALA A 449 9.86 -8.64 29.15
N PHE A 450 9.74 -8.44 27.83
CA PHE A 450 10.76 -7.75 27.03
C PHE A 450 10.25 -6.37 26.62
N ARG A 451 11.05 -5.32 26.88
CA ARG A 451 10.67 -3.94 26.56
C ARG A 451 11.20 -3.47 25.21
N THR A 452 12.47 -3.78 24.91
CA THR A 452 13.11 -3.42 23.63
C THR A 452 13.52 -4.67 22.86
N VAL A 453 13.92 -4.48 21.61
CA VAL A 453 14.34 -5.59 20.73
C VAL A 453 15.71 -6.15 21.15
N GLU A 454 16.55 -5.33 21.79
CA GLU A 454 17.90 -5.76 22.23
C GLU A 454 17.87 -6.73 23.42
N ASP A 455 16.80 -6.69 24.23
CA ASP A 455 16.67 -7.53 25.43
C ASP A 455 16.20 -8.97 25.12
N ILE A 456 15.95 -9.28 23.83
CA ILE A 456 15.23 -10.48 23.41
C ILE A 456 16.20 -11.64 23.12
N SER A 457 15.97 -12.79 23.73
CA SER A 457 16.67 -14.05 23.41
C SER A 457 16.45 -14.49 21.95
N ASP A 458 17.40 -15.22 21.35
CA ASP A 458 17.36 -15.67 19.95
C ASP A 458 16.11 -16.46 19.54
N ILE A 459 15.48 -17.17 20.49
CA ILE A 459 14.23 -17.91 20.26
C ILE A 459 13.05 -16.95 20.31
N SER A 460 13.01 -16.10 21.33
CA SER A 460 12.01 -15.06 21.52
C SER A 460 11.97 -14.08 20.34
N TYR A 461 13.14 -13.71 19.78
CA TYR A 461 13.24 -12.83 18.63
C TYR A 461 12.66 -13.48 17.38
N ALA A 462 12.97 -14.76 17.14
CA ALA A 462 12.38 -15.52 16.03
C ALA A 462 10.86 -15.59 16.17
N PHE A 463 10.33 -15.88 17.36
CA PHE A 463 8.89 -15.95 17.59
C PHE A 463 8.19 -14.60 17.38
N TYR A 464 8.75 -13.51 17.90
CA TYR A 464 8.19 -12.17 17.77
C TYR A 464 8.30 -11.66 16.33
N LYS A 465 9.36 -12.03 15.60
CA LYS A 465 9.51 -11.75 14.17
C LYS A 465 8.43 -12.46 13.35
N GLU A 466 8.18 -13.74 13.61
CA GLU A 466 7.11 -14.48 12.93
C GLU A 466 5.71 -13.94 13.27
N ALA A 467 5.47 -13.52 14.53
CA ALA A 467 4.24 -12.81 14.92
C ALA A 467 4.10 -11.48 14.18
N GLY A 468 5.17 -10.70 14.05
CA GLY A 468 5.21 -9.47 13.25
C GLY A 468 4.86 -9.74 11.79
N ASN A 469 5.54 -10.70 11.16
CA ASN A 469 5.31 -11.10 9.77
C ASN A 469 3.86 -11.57 9.54
N ALA A 470 3.31 -12.37 10.45
CA ALA A 470 1.93 -12.85 10.36
C ALA A 470 0.88 -11.73 10.47
N ALA A 471 1.21 -10.61 11.11
CA ALA A 471 0.36 -9.42 11.21
C ALA A 471 0.70 -8.33 10.16
N GLY A 472 1.80 -8.46 9.42
CA GLY A 472 2.32 -7.42 8.54
C GLY A 472 2.92 -6.22 9.29
N LEU A 473 3.49 -6.43 10.48
CA LEU A 473 4.08 -5.39 11.33
C LEU A 473 5.57 -5.62 11.56
N SER A 474 6.30 -4.54 11.84
CA SER A 474 7.69 -4.62 12.25
C SER A 474 7.84 -5.31 13.62
N THR A 475 8.97 -6.00 13.83
CA THR A 475 9.27 -6.66 15.10
C THR A 475 9.27 -5.67 16.28
N SER A 476 9.75 -4.44 16.07
CA SER A 476 9.79 -3.39 17.09
C SER A 476 8.39 -2.88 17.49
N THR A 477 7.48 -2.76 16.53
CA THR A 477 6.08 -2.39 16.80
C THR A 477 5.37 -3.53 17.54
N MET A 478 5.62 -4.79 17.15
CA MET A 478 5.05 -5.96 17.79
C MET A 478 5.53 -6.14 19.24
N THR A 479 6.84 -6.03 19.50
CA THR A 479 7.40 -6.12 20.87
C THR A 479 6.79 -5.08 21.79
N ARG A 480 6.65 -3.84 21.32
CA ARG A 480 6.02 -2.75 22.08
C ARG A 480 4.54 -3.04 22.36
N ALA A 481 3.79 -3.56 21.39
CA ALA A 481 2.38 -3.90 21.58
C ALA A 481 2.20 -5.02 22.62
N ILE A 482 3.02 -6.07 22.55
CA ILE A 482 3.03 -7.18 23.52
C ILE A 482 3.37 -6.66 24.92
N TYR A 483 4.44 -5.87 25.06
CA TYR A 483 4.83 -5.29 26.34
C TYR A 483 3.71 -4.44 26.96
N MET A 484 3.00 -3.65 26.14
CA MET A 484 1.86 -2.86 26.61
C MET A 484 0.71 -3.75 27.14
N LEU A 485 0.45 -4.89 26.50
CA LEU A 485 -0.55 -5.84 26.96
C LEU A 485 -0.11 -6.53 28.27
N GLU A 486 1.16 -6.90 28.39
CA GLU A 486 1.73 -7.46 29.62
C GLU A 486 1.60 -6.48 30.79
N GLN A 487 1.90 -5.20 30.58
CA GLN A 487 1.71 -4.16 31.60
C GLN A 487 0.22 -4.01 32.01
N ARG A 488 -0.72 -4.19 31.07
CA ARG A 488 -2.15 -4.19 31.37
C ARG A 488 -2.57 -5.38 32.23
N ILE A 489 -1.94 -6.54 32.05
CA ILE A 489 -2.16 -7.72 32.90
C ILE A 489 -1.61 -7.48 34.31
N VAL A 490 -0.41 -6.93 34.43
CA VAL A 490 0.21 -6.61 35.72
C VAL A 490 -0.62 -5.58 36.49
N SER A 491 -1.14 -4.54 35.83
CA SER A 491 -2.01 -3.56 36.49
C SER A 491 -3.35 -4.16 36.91
N TRP A 492 -3.93 -5.03 36.10
CA TRP A 492 -5.13 -5.80 36.45
C TRP A 492 -4.89 -6.68 37.70
N GLN A 493 -3.76 -7.38 37.77
CA GLN A 493 -3.40 -8.21 38.94
C GLN A 493 -3.24 -7.39 40.21
N LYS A 494 -2.60 -6.20 40.13
CA LYS A 494 -2.44 -5.30 41.28
C LYS A 494 -3.80 -4.86 41.80
N LYS A 495 -4.69 -4.41 40.91
CA LYS A 495 -6.04 -3.98 41.27
C LYS A 495 -6.84 -5.10 41.97
N HIS A 496 -6.77 -6.33 41.43
CA HIS A 496 -7.47 -7.47 42.04
C HIS A 496 -6.85 -7.91 43.38
N ARG A 497 -5.56 -7.65 43.62
CA ARG A 497 -4.94 -7.88 44.95
C ARG A 497 -5.29 -6.80 45.97
N GLU A 498 -5.67 -5.60 45.53
CA GLU A 498 -6.11 -4.51 46.41
C GLU A 498 -7.59 -4.62 46.79
N GLU A 499 -8.39 -5.36 46.00
CA GLU A 499 -9.82 -5.62 46.24
C GLU A 499 -10.08 -6.88 47.09
N ILE A 500 -9.06 -7.70 47.36
CA ILE A 500 -9.07 -8.87 48.26
C ILE A 500 -8.37 -8.49 49.55
#